data_AF-A0A6I1F080-F1
#
_entry.id   AF-A0A6I1F080-F1
#
_cell.length_a   1.000
_cell.length_b   1.000
_cell.length_c   1.000
_cell.angle_alpha   90.00
_cell.angle_beta   90.00
_cell.angle_gamma   90.00
#
_symmetry.space_group_name_H-M   'P 1'
#
loop_
_entity.id
_entity.type
_entity.pdbx_description
1 polymer ?
#
loop_
_entity_poly.entity_id
_entity_poly.type
_entity_poly.pdbx_seq_one_letter_code
_entity_poly.pdbx_strand_id
1 'polypeptide(L)'
;MEFSLKKKYFRLQEEPFFHLVTSSIEIMREMLPLGTVVELNPRHFLPEQSTSSPTKVVITERYIVPTGYQTYFPYGGVIYPVGELKKDATIYFTEPLITNVVHTGYRDEMEEAFELLIKEDLLVKENRRSIEFSTEDMKGLQSEMEAKEGLVKDNGTLYI
;
A
#
# COMPACT_ATOMS: atom_id res chain seq x y z
N MET A 1 36.25 27.74 29.35
CA MET A 1 34.84 27.57 29.75
C MET A 1 34.32 26.38 28.98
N GLU A 2 34.41 25.18 29.56
CA GLU A 2 33.92 23.94 28.93
C GLU A 2 32.46 23.73 29.32
N PHE A 3 31.58 23.71 28.32
CA PHE A 3 30.19 23.30 28.51
C PHE A 3 30.12 21.76 28.49
N SER A 4 30.04 21.16 29.68
CA SER A 4 29.72 19.74 29.85
C SER A 4 28.22 19.51 29.63
N LEU A 5 27.83 19.17 28.40
CA LEU A 5 26.48 18.65 28.12
C LEU A 5 26.35 17.23 28.69
N LYS A 6 25.64 17.08 29.81
CA LYS A 6 25.23 15.76 30.32
C LYS A 6 24.35 15.09 29.28
N LYS A 7 24.86 14.04 28.63
CA LYS A 7 24.07 13.18 27.73
C LYS A 7 22.91 12.57 28.52
N LYS A 8 21.68 12.98 28.20
CA LYS A 8 20.45 12.33 28.65
C LYS A 8 20.02 11.37 27.56
N TYR A 9 19.79 10.12 27.92
CA TYR A 9 19.23 9.11 27.04
C TYR A 9 17.75 9.00 27.34
N PHE A 10 16.93 9.00 26.30
CA PHE A 10 15.50 8.74 26.39
C PHE A 10 15.24 7.39 25.71
N ARG A 11 14.53 6.50 26.39
CA ARG A 11 14.12 5.21 25.85
C ARG A 11 12.62 5.26 25.64
N LEU A 12 12.20 5.30 24.39
CA LEU A 12 10.80 5.08 24.04
C LEU A 12 10.47 3.60 24.27
N GLN A 13 9.24 3.35 24.74
CA GLN A 13 8.70 2.00 24.74
C GLN A 13 8.54 1.53 23.29
N GLU A 14 8.60 0.22 23.07
CA GLU A 14 8.61 -0.39 21.73
C GLU A 14 7.42 0.05 20.88
N GLU A 15 6.20 -0.01 21.44
CA GLU A 15 4.98 0.38 20.75
C GLU A 15 4.96 1.87 20.34
N PRO A 16 5.12 2.86 21.25
CA PRO A 16 5.23 4.27 20.86
C PRO A 16 6.33 4.56 19.84
N PHE A 17 7.46 3.83 19.91
CA PHE A 17 8.54 3.98 18.94
C PHE A 17 8.14 3.47 17.56
N PHE A 18 7.51 2.28 17.50
CA PHE A 18 6.98 1.72 16.25
C PHE A 18 5.94 2.64 15.61
N HIS A 19 5.01 3.15 16.40
CA HIS A 19 4.03 4.14 15.94
C HIS A 19 4.70 5.40 15.39
N LEU A 20 5.66 5.99 16.11
CA LEU A 20 6.36 7.19 15.66
C LEU A 20 7.08 6.96 14.32
N VAL A 21 7.81 5.85 14.19
CA VAL A 21 8.59 5.53 12.98
C VAL A 21 7.66 5.27 11.79
N THR A 22 6.62 4.47 11.97
CA THR A 22 5.67 4.14 10.88
C THR A 22 4.92 5.38 10.40
N SER A 23 4.37 6.20 11.31
CA SER A 23 3.74 7.47 10.93
C SER A 23 4.72 8.43 10.23
N SER A 24 5.99 8.46 10.66
CA SER A 24 7.01 9.29 9.99
C SER A 24 7.28 8.82 8.57
N ILE A 25 7.35 7.50 8.35
CA ILE A 25 7.52 6.93 7.00
C ILE A 25 6.32 7.31 6.13
N GLU A 26 5.09 7.16 6.64
CA GLU A 26 3.88 7.46 5.86
C GLU A 26 3.74 8.93 5.49
N ILE A 27 4.10 9.85 6.40
CA ILE A 27 4.09 11.28 6.12
C ILE A 27 5.11 11.63 5.03
N MET A 28 6.33 11.11 5.16
CA MET A 28 7.46 11.45 4.29
C MET A 28 7.46 10.74 2.94
N ARG A 29 6.76 9.61 2.82
CA ARG A 29 6.68 8.83 1.58
C ARG A 29 5.94 9.61 0.51
N GLU A 30 6.58 9.91 -0.61
CA GLU A 30 5.88 10.41 -1.79
C GLU A 30 5.02 9.31 -2.41
N MET A 31 3.80 9.67 -2.83
CA MET A 31 2.88 8.71 -3.43
C MET A 31 2.90 8.79 -4.96
N LEU A 32 2.93 7.62 -5.60
CA LEU A 32 2.87 7.53 -7.06
C LEU A 32 1.49 8.03 -7.53
N PRO A 33 1.44 8.90 -8.55
CA PRO A 33 0.17 9.45 -9.03
C PRO A 33 -0.67 8.43 -9.79
N LEU A 34 -1.96 8.72 -9.93
CA LEU A 34 -2.86 7.95 -10.78
C LEU A 34 -2.36 7.89 -12.23
N GLY A 35 -2.56 6.75 -12.89
CA GLY A 35 -2.07 6.48 -14.24
C GLY A 35 -0.61 6.02 -14.30
N THR A 36 0.09 5.96 -13.16
CA THR A 36 1.42 5.36 -13.09
C THR A 36 1.34 3.88 -13.43
N VAL A 37 2.21 3.41 -14.33
CA VAL A 37 2.37 1.99 -14.67
C VAL A 37 3.57 1.45 -13.91
N VAL A 38 3.33 0.39 -13.14
CA VAL A 38 4.33 -0.29 -12.33
C VAL A 38 4.45 -1.76 -12.70
N GLU A 39 5.61 -2.33 -12.48
CA GLU A 39 5.84 -3.77 -12.47
C GLU A 39 5.82 -4.26 -11.03
N LEU A 40 5.03 -5.31 -10.78
CA LEU A 40 4.90 -5.92 -9.46
C LEU A 40 5.66 -7.24 -9.40
N ASN A 41 6.19 -7.58 -8.23
CA ASN A 41 6.97 -8.80 -8.02
C ASN A 41 6.08 -10.04 -8.23
N PRO A 42 6.31 -10.88 -9.27
CA PRO A 42 5.42 -11.97 -9.63
C PRO A 42 5.34 -13.08 -8.58
N ARG A 43 6.30 -13.15 -7.63
CA ARG A 43 6.29 -14.16 -6.56
C ARG A 43 5.06 -14.10 -5.65
N HIS A 44 4.35 -12.97 -5.65
CA HIS A 44 3.18 -12.73 -4.80
C HIS A 44 1.83 -12.90 -5.54
N PHE A 45 1.82 -13.17 -6.86
CA PHE A 45 0.64 -13.04 -7.74
C PHE A 45 -0.01 -14.38 -8.15
N LEU A 46 0.26 -15.47 -7.43
CA LEU A 46 -0.15 -16.88 -7.69
C LEU A 46 0.94 -17.75 -8.37
N PRO A 47 1.20 -18.96 -7.83
CA PRO A 47 2.26 -19.86 -8.29
C PRO A 47 1.97 -20.67 -9.57
N GLU A 48 0.75 -20.61 -10.14
CA GLU A 48 0.33 -21.52 -11.22
C GLU A 48 0.42 -20.99 -12.65
N GLN A 49 0.75 -19.70 -12.85
CA GLN A 49 1.07 -19.19 -14.18
C GLN A 49 2.41 -18.47 -14.13
N SER A 50 3.47 -19.27 -14.28
CA SER A 50 4.83 -18.81 -14.58
C SER A 50 4.87 -18.15 -15.96
N THR A 51 4.26 -16.98 -16.11
CA THR A 51 4.62 -16.07 -17.18
C THR A 51 5.97 -15.46 -16.78
N SER A 52 6.99 -15.61 -17.62
CA SER A 52 8.37 -15.18 -17.29
C SER A 52 8.53 -13.64 -17.18
N SER A 53 7.45 -12.89 -17.36
CA SER A 53 7.43 -11.43 -17.40
C SER A 53 6.73 -10.85 -16.17
N PRO A 54 7.26 -9.79 -15.54
CA PRO A 54 6.60 -9.13 -14.42
C PRO A 54 5.21 -8.60 -14.81
N THR A 55 4.24 -8.75 -13.92
CA THR A 55 2.87 -8.24 -14.10
C THR A 55 2.89 -6.72 -14.07
N LYS A 56 2.46 -6.09 -15.17
CA LYS A 56 2.30 -4.63 -15.25
C LYS A 56 0.91 -4.24 -14.75
N VAL A 57 0.87 -3.27 -13.87
CA VAL A 57 -0.37 -2.72 -13.31
C VAL A 57 -0.36 -1.21 -13.48
N VAL A 58 -1.50 -0.65 -13.89
CA VAL A 58 -1.72 0.81 -13.86
C VAL A 58 -2.47 1.17 -12.58
N ILE A 59 -1.95 2.16 -11.84
CA ILE A 59 -2.56 2.67 -10.62
C ILE A 59 -3.81 3.47 -10.99
N THR A 60 -4.97 3.01 -10.54
CA THR A 60 -6.28 3.64 -10.78
C THR A 60 -6.94 4.13 -9.49
N GLU A 61 -6.47 3.66 -8.34
CA GLU A 61 -6.98 4.02 -7.02
C GLU A 61 -5.82 4.22 -6.04
N ARG A 62 -6.02 5.05 -5.02
CA ARG A 62 -5.06 5.29 -3.94
C ARG A 62 -5.78 5.43 -2.61
N TYR A 63 -5.07 5.15 -1.52
CA TYR A 63 -5.57 5.33 -0.15
C TYR A 63 -6.88 4.58 0.12
N ILE A 64 -6.97 3.34 -0.35
CA ILE A 64 -8.20 2.55 -0.29
C ILE A 64 -8.38 2.02 1.12
N VAL A 65 -9.52 2.33 1.76
CA VAL A 65 -9.89 1.80 3.08
C VAL A 65 -10.94 0.71 2.91
N PRO A 66 -10.58 -0.58 2.99
CA PRO A 66 -11.56 -1.65 2.87
C PRO A 66 -12.54 -1.64 4.06
N THR A 67 -13.80 -1.99 3.79
CA THR A 67 -14.82 -2.07 4.83
C THR A 67 -14.42 -3.07 5.92
N GLY A 68 -14.42 -2.62 7.18
CA GLY A 68 -14.07 -3.45 8.33
C GLY A 68 -12.58 -3.46 8.69
N TYR A 69 -11.73 -2.81 7.89
CA TYR A 69 -10.30 -2.70 8.15
C TYR A 69 -9.97 -1.37 8.86
N GLN A 70 -9.00 -1.42 9.78
CA GLN A 70 -8.44 -0.23 10.41
C GLN A 70 -7.27 0.35 9.60
N THR A 71 -6.79 -0.39 8.62
CA THR A 71 -5.71 0.00 7.71
C THR A 71 -6.22 0.37 6.33
N TYR A 72 -5.33 0.97 5.53
CA TYR A 72 -5.58 1.30 4.13
C TYR A 72 -4.53 0.67 3.21
N PHE A 73 -4.92 0.40 1.96
CA PHE A 73 -4.01 0.05 0.87
C PHE A 73 -3.50 1.33 0.19
N PRO A 74 -2.18 1.49 0.04
CA PRO A 74 -1.62 2.65 -0.67
C PRO A 74 -2.10 2.74 -2.11
N TYR A 75 -2.19 1.59 -2.81
CA TYR A 75 -2.50 1.53 -4.23
C TYR A 75 -3.54 0.46 -4.56
N GLY A 76 -4.39 0.80 -5.54
CA GLY A 76 -5.27 -0.11 -6.25
C GLY A 76 -5.10 0.11 -7.75
N GLY A 77 -5.12 -0.97 -8.53
CA GLY A 77 -4.86 -0.88 -9.95
C GLY A 77 -5.41 -2.04 -10.75
N VAL A 78 -5.27 -1.93 -12.07
CA VAL A 78 -5.73 -2.93 -13.03
C VAL A 78 -4.59 -3.35 -13.94
N ILE A 79 -4.70 -4.53 -14.56
CA ILE A 79 -3.64 -5.09 -15.40
C ILE A 79 -3.43 -4.20 -16.63
N TYR A 80 -2.21 -3.75 -16.86
CA TYR A 80 -1.86 -3.00 -18.07
C TYR A 80 -1.38 -3.97 -19.18
N PRO A 81 -1.80 -3.79 -20.46
CA PRO A 81 -2.66 -2.74 -21.01
C PRO A 81 -4.16 -3.12 -21.05
N VAL A 82 -4.54 -4.22 -20.42
CA VAL A 82 -5.84 -4.86 -20.63
C VAL A 82 -7.00 -4.13 -19.91
N GLY A 83 -6.71 -3.50 -18.77
CA GLY A 83 -7.70 -2.87 -17.90
C GLY A 83 -8.40 -3.88 -16.99
N GLU A 84 -9.68 -3.62 -16.70
CA GLU A 84 -10.53 -4.50 -15.89
C GLU A 84 -10.94 -5.74 -16.70
N LEU A 85 -10.39 -6.90 -16.34
CA LEU A 85 -10.76 -8.19 -16.94
C LEU A 85 -12.17 -8.66 -16.54
N LYS A 86 -12.61 -8.26 -15.35
CA LYS A 86 -13.94 -8.50 -14.78
C LYS A 86 -14.35 -7.27 -13.98
N LYS A 87 -15.65 -7.09 -13.82
CA LYS A 87 -16.19 -6.04 -12.95
C LYS A 87 -15.58 -6.17 -11.55
N ASP A 88 -15.07 -5.06 -11.02
CA ASP A 88 -14.48 -4.96 -9.68
C ASP A 88 -13.19 -5.80 -9.48
N ALA A 89 -12.50 -6.14 -10.57
CA ALA A 89 -11.20 -6.83 -10.54
C ALA A 89 -10.04 -5.84 -10.30
N THR A 90 -10.03 -5.23 -9.12
CA THR A 90 -8.92 -4.38 -8.65
C THR A 90 -7.85 -5.24 -7.99
N ILE A 91 -6.59 -4.94 -8.30
CA ILE A 91 -5.41 -5.43 -7.61
C ILE A 91 -4.99 -4.38 -6.58
N TYR A 92 -5.10 -4.70 -5.30
CA TYR A 92 -4.58 -3.85 -4.23
C TYR A 92 -3.15 -4.24 -3.90
N PHE A 93 -2.28 -3.26 -3.68
CA PHE A 93 -0.86 -3.50 -3.40
C PHE A 93 -0.20 -2.35 -2.65
N THR A 94 0.99 -2.63 -2.13
CA THR A 94 1.84 -1.71 -1.36
C THR A 94 3.12 -1.39 -2.12
N GLU A 95 3.81 -0.31 -1.72
CA GLU A 95 5.07 0.09 -2.36
C GLU A 95 6.14 -1.01 -2.37
N PRO A 96 6.35 -1.82 -1.32
CA PRO A 96 7.33 -2.91 -1.33
C PRO A 96 7.12 -3.97 -2.41
N LEU A 97 5.92 -4.08 -2.99
CA LEU A 97 5.62 -5.00 -4.09
C LEU A 97 6.02 -4.45 -5.46
N ILE A 98 6.27 -3.14 -5.56
CA ILE A 98 6.66 -2.47 -6.79
C ILE A 98 8.15 -2.72 -7.05
N THR A 99 8.45 -3.43 -8.13
CA THR A 99 9.84 -3.69 -8.54
C THR A 99 10.39 -2.60 -9.46
N ASN A 100 9.52 -1.94 -10.22
CA ASN A 100 9.92 -0.92 -11.18
C ASN A 100 8.73 0.00 -11.53
N VAL A 101 9.02 1.28 -11.76
CA VAL A 101 8.06 2.26 -12.30
C VAL A 101 8.33 2.38 -13.80
N VAL A 102 7.42 1.85 -14.61
CA VAL A 102 7.53 1.83 -16.08
C VAL A 102 7.18 3.21 -16.66
N HIS A 103 6.17 3.85 -16.10
CA HIS A 103 5.72 5.18 -16.50
C HIS A 103 5.08 5.90 -15.32
N THR A 104 5.44 7.15 -15.08
CA THR A 104 4.82 7.99 -14.05
C THR A 104 3.56 8.65 -14.60
N GLY A 105 2.47 8.58 -13.84
CA GLY A 105 1.20 9.22 -14.17
C GLY A 105 1.21 10.74 -14.02
N TYR A 106 0.02 11.34 -14.01
CA TYR A 106 -0.14 12.79 -14.00
C TYR A 106 0.07 13.36 -12.59
N ARG A 107 0.98 14.34 -12.46
CA ARG A 107 1.22 15.08 -11.23
C ARG A 107 1.17 16.58 -11.53
N ASP A 108 0.30 17.28 -10.83
CA ASP A 108 0.16 18.74 -10.84
C ASP A 108 -0.01 19.27 -9.41
N GLU A 109 -0.22 20.58 -9.26
CA GLU A 109 -0.40 21.19 -7.93
C GLU A 109 -1.65 20.67 -7.20
N MET A 110 -2.68 20.24 -7.93
CA MET A 110 -3.89 19.67 -7.34
C MET A 110 -3.60 18.29 -6.73
N GLU A 111 -2.81 17.48 -7.43
CA GLU A 111 -2.35 16.18 -6.96
C GLU A 111 -1.55 16.29 -5.65
N GLU A 112 -0.63 17.26 -5.57
CA GLU A 112 0.17 17.50 -4.36
C GLU A 112 -0.70 17.96 -3.18
N ALA A 113 -1.66 18.86 -3.43
CA ALA A 113 -2.61 19.29 -2.40
C ALA A 113 -3.50 18.13 -1.91
N PHE A 114 -3.95 17.28 -2.82
CA PHE A 114 -4.75 16.09 -2.49
C PHE A 114 -3.98 15.12 -1.61
N GLU A 115 -2.71 14.82 -1.94
CA GLU A 115 -1.84 13.94 -1.15
C GLU A 115 -1.68 14.44 0.30
N LEU A 116 -1.51 15.75 0.49
CA LEU A 116 -1.40 16.33 1.84
C LEU A 116 -2.69 16.20 2.63
N LEU A 117 -3.84 16.50 2.01
CA LEU A 117 -5.15 16.44 2.66
C LEU A 117 -5.49 15.01 3.10
N ILE A 118 -5.32 14.03 2.22
CA ILE A 118 -5.67 12.65 2.54
C ILE A 118 -4.73 12.04 3.59
N LYS A 119 -3.45 12.44 3.60
CA LYS A 119 -2.51 12.06 4.67
C LYS A 119 -2.90 12.66 6.02
N GLU A 120 -3.33 13.92 6.05
CA GLU A 120 -3.84 14.53 7.29
C GLU A 120 -5.06 13.75 7.81
N ASP A 121 -6.03 13.46 6.93
CA ASP A 121 -7.24 12.74 7.30
C ASP A 121 -6.92 11.34 7.81
N LEU A 122 -6.20 10.53 7.04
CA LEU A 122 -5.94 9.13 7.40
C LEU A 122 -4.97 8.99 8.58
N LEU A 123 -3.83 9.66 8.54
CA LEU A 123 -2.75 9.44 9.51
C LEU A 123 -2.96 10.20 10.81
N VAL A 124 -3.51 11.42 10.74
CA VAL A 124 -3.62 12.32 11.90
C VAL A 124 -5.01 12.25 12.52
N LYS A 125 -6.07 12.39 11.72
CA LYS A 125 -7.44 12.47 12.24
C LYS A 125 -8.02 11.10 12.53
N GLU A 126 -7.85 10.14 11.62
CA GLU A 126 -8.39 8.79 11.76
C GLU A 126 -7.42 7.80 12.40
N ASN A 127 -6.14 8.17 12.55
CA ASN A 127 -5.08 7.32 13.12
C ASN A 127 -4.99 5.94 12.42
N ARG A 128 -5.21 5.94 11.11
CA ARG A 128 -5.04 4.77 10.24
C ARG A 128 -3.60 4.68 9.78
N ARG A 129 -3.20 3.46 9.43
CA ARG A 129 -1.87 3.15 8.88
C ARG A 129 -2.03 2.32 7.63
N SER A 130 -0.99 2.33 6.79
CA SER A 130 -0.90 1.41 5.68
C SER A 130 -0.91 -0.03 6.18
N ILE A 131 -1.57 -0.91 5.42
CA ILE A 131 -1.68 -2.33 5.74
C ILE A 131 -0.31 -3.01 5.92
N GLU A 132 0.74 -2.51 5.26
CA GLU A 132 2.11 -3.03 5.41
C GLU A 132 2.66 -2.92 6.84
N PHE A 133 2.06 -2.09 7.69
CA PHE A 133 2.43 -1.92 9.09
C PHE A 133 1.49 -2.66 10.07
N SER A 134 0.52 -3.43 9.58
CA SER A 134 -0.42 -4.20 10.41
C SER A 134 -0.33 -5.69 10.12
N THR A 135 0.33 -6.42 11.02
CA THR A 135 0.42 -7.88 10.92
C THR A 135 -0.93 -8.57 11.12
N GLU A 136 -1.85 -7.95 11.85
CA GLU A 136 -3.18 -8.51 12.12
C GLU A 136 -4.06 -8.43 10.89
N ASP A 137 -4.13 -7.25 10.25
CA ASP A 137 -4.91 -7.07 9.03
C ASP A 137 -4.33 -7.88 7.87
N MET A 138 -3.00 -7.96 7.75
CA MET A 138 -2.35 -8.82 6.74
C MET A 138 -2.69 -10.31 6.93
N LYS A 139 -2.80 -10.80 8.17
CA LYS A 139 -3.23 -12.18 8.45
C LYS A 139 -4.71 -12.40 8.15
N GLY A 140 -5.55 -11.41 8.49
CA GLY A 140 -6.97 -11.42 8.15
C GLY A 140 -7.18 -11.50 6.63
N LEU A 141 -6.47 -10.65 5.89
CA LEU A 141 -6.46 -10.61 4.43
C LEU A 141 -6.01 -11.96 3.83
N GLN A 142 -4.89 -12.52 4.31
CA GLN A 142 -4.41 -13.83 3.87
C GLN A 142 -5.45 -14.93 4.11
N SER A 143 -6.09 -14.92 5.28
CA SER A 143 -7.14 -15.91 5.61
C SER A 143 -8.37 -15.75 4.71
N GLU A 144 -8.76 -14.51 4.38
CA GLU A 144 -9.84 -14.24 3.42
C GLU A 144 -9.47 -14.67 1.99
N MET A 145 -8.22 -14.48 1.58
CA MET A 145 -7.72 -14.93 0.29
C MET A 145 -7.72 -16.45 0.18
N GLU A 146 -7.21 -17.16 1.18
CA GLU A 146 -7.19 -18.63 1.23
C GLU A 146 -8.62 -19.21 1.27
N ALA A 147 -9.53 -18.58 2.01
CA ALA A 147 -10.94 -18.97 2.05
C ALA A 147 -11.64 -18.72 0.71
N LYS A 148 -11.29 -17.65 -0.01
CA LYS A 148 -11.76 -17.37 -1.37
C LYS A 148 -11.15 -18.32 -2.39
N GLU A 149 -9.88 -18.72 -2.25
CA GLU A 149 -9.22 -19.74 -3.08
C GLU A 149 -9.86 -21.13 -2.95
N GLY A 150 -10.34 -21.50 -1.76
CA GLY A 150 -11.23 -22.67 -1.58
C GLY A 150 -12.59 -22.55 -2.30
N LEU A 151 -12.97 -21.34 -2.72
CA LEU A 151 -14.17 -20.97 -3.46
C LEU A 151 -13.84 -20.46 -4.88
N VAL A 152 -12.59 -20.57 -5.37
CA VAL A 152 -12.12 -20.10 -6.71
C VAL A 152 -12.67 -21.00 -7.83
N LYS A 153 -13.99 -21.00 -7.94
CA LYS A 153 -14.64 -21.05 -9.24
C LYS A 153 -15.43 -19.78 -9.58
N ASP A 154 -15.59 -18.79 -8.67
CA ASP A 154 -16.54 -17.71 -8.99
C ASP A 154 -16.21 -16.23 -8.67
N ASN A 155 -15.37 -15.82 -7.70
CA ASN A 155 -15.27 -14.37 -7.38
C ASN A 155 -13.85 -13.79 -7.44
N GLY A 156 -13.63 -12.83 -8.35
CA GLY A 156 -12.33 -12.36 -8.85
C GLY A 156 -11.77 -11.06 -8.26
N THR A 157 -11.72 -10.93 -6.93
CA THR A 157 -10.95 -9.86 -6.26
C THR A 157 -9.65 -10.46 -5.73
N LEU A 158 -8.50 -9.92 -6.14
CA LEU A 158 -7.17 -10.39 -5.74
C LEU A 158 -6.48 -9.31 -4.90
N TYR A 159 -6.29 -9.59 -3.62
CA TYR A 159 -5.51 -8.76 -2.71
C TYR A 159 -4.06 -9.26 -2.70
N ILE A 160 -3.05 -8.39 -2.67
CA ILE A 160 -1.63 -8.78 -2.79
C ILE A 160 -0.74 -7.97 -1.86
#